data_AF-A0A528AX21-F1
#
_entry.id   AF-A0A528AX21-F1
#
_cell.length_a   1.000
_cell.length_b   1.000
_cell.length_c   1.000
_cell.angle_alpha   90.00
_cell.angle_beta   90.00
_cell.angle_gamma   90.00
#
_symmetry.space_group_name_H-M   'P 1'
#
loop_
_entity.id
_entity.type
_entity.pdbx_description
1 polymer ?
#
loop_
_entity_poly.entity_id
_entity_poly.type
_entity_poly.pdbx_seq_one_letter_code
_entity_poly.pdbx_strand_id
1 'polypeptide(L)' 'MLRFIPKIAAAATVFAGVALAAPALAQEAHKTFYLLSHGGPSDAFWIDWNAGATKACDQLKVTCKISFSG' A
#
# COMPACT_ATOMS: atom_id res chain seq x y z
N MET A 1 27.68 -49.40 -12.06
CA MET A 1 27.01 -48.42 -12.93
C MET A 1 25.95 -47.70 -12.10
N LEU A 2 26.22 -46.46 -11.66
CA LEU A 2 25.30 -45.66 -10.86
C LEU A 2 25.08 -44.32 -11.60
N ARG A 3 24.05 -44.25 -12.45
CA ARG A 3 23.69 -43.04 -13.21
C ARG A 3 22.17 -42.96 -13.39
N PHE A 4 21.44 -42.74 -12.30
CA PHE A 4 19.98 -42.49 -12.39
C PHE A 4 19.48 -41.48 -11.36
N ILE A 5 20.22 -40.40 -11.08
CA ILE A 5 19.64 -39.28 -10.32
C ILE A 5 20.28 -37.98 -10.83
N PRO A 6 19.70 -37.31 -11.86
CA PRO A 6 19.42 -35.89 -11.66
C PRO A 6 18.24 -35.44 -12.54
N LYS A 7 16.99 -35.72 -12.15
CA LYS A 7 15.83 -35.08 -12.80
C LYS A 7 14.82 -34.47 -11.83
N ILE A 8 14.99 -34.69 -10.52
CA ILE A 8 14.03 -34.22 -9.50
C ILE A 8 14.42 -32.85 -8.92
N ALA A 9 15.69 -32.42 -9.07
CA ALA A 9 16.15 -31.15 -8.51
C ALA A 9 15.64 -29.90 -9.25
N ALA A 10 15.24 -30.02 -10.53
CA ALA A 10 14.83 -28.89 -11.35
C ALA A 10 13.36 -28.44 -11.12
N ALA A 11 12.52 -29.30 -10.53
CA ALA A 11 11.12 -28.97 -10.26
C ALA A 11 10.95 -28.19 -8.94
N ALA A 12 11.85 -28.41 -7.96
CA ALA A 12 11.76 -27.78 -6.64
C ALA A 12 12.09 -26.28 -6.64
N THR A 13 12.90 -25.81 -7.60
CA THR A 13 13.29 -24.39 -7.69
C THR A 13 12.17 -23.50 -8.24
N VAL A 14 11.26 -24.04 -9.08
CA VAL A 14 10.14 -23.29 -9.64
C VAL A 14 9.07 -23.01 -8.59
N PHE A 15 8.74 -23.99 -7.73
CA PHE A 15 7.75 -23.80 -6.67
C PHE A 15 8.22 -22.89 -5.53
N ALA A 16 9.52 -22.87 -5.22
CA ALA A 16 10.08 -21.97 -4.22
C ALA A 16 10.01 -20.49 -4.65
N GLY A 17 10.20 -20.20 -5.94
CA GLY A 17 10.15 -18.83 -6.47
C GLY A 17 8.74 -18.21 -6.44
N VAL A 18 7.69 -19.00 -6.66
CA VAL A 18 6.30 -18.51 -6.65
C VAL A 18 5.81 -18.22 -5.22
N ALA A 19 6.20 -19.05 -4.25
CA ALA A 19 5.83 -18.83 -2.84
C ALA A 19 6.52 -17.60 -2.23
N LEU A 20 7.75 -17.28 -2.66
CA LEU A 20 8.49 -16.08 -2.22
C LEU A 20 8.04 -14.79 -2.92
N ALA A 21 7.36 -14.88 -4.08
CA ALA A 21 6.80 -13.74 -4.79
C ALA A 21 5.38 -13.36 -4.32
N ALA A 22 4.67 -14.29 -3.67
CA ALA A 22 3.32 -14.06 -3.15
C ALA A 22 3.17 -12.89 -2.14
N PRO A 23 4.14 -12.57 -1.24
CA PRO A 23 3.95 -11.49 -0.28
C PRO A 23 3.97 -10.11 -0.94
N ALA A 24 4.59 -9.97 -2.12
CA ALA A 24 4.67 -8.69 -2.83
C ALA A 24 3.33 -8.30 -3.48
N LEU A 25 2.47 -9.27 -3.82
CA LEU A 25 1.16 -9.04 -4.46
C LEU A 25 0.04 -8.76 -3.44
N ALA A 26 0.22 -9.11 -2.17
CA ALA A 26 -0.76 -8.84 -1.11
C ALA A 26 -0.57 -7.48 -0.44
N GLN A 27 0.53 -6.78 -0.72
CA GLN A 27 0.78 -5.43 -0.22
C GLN A 27 0.22 -4.35 -1.14
N GLU A 28 -0.94 -4.58 -1.74
CA GLU A 28 -1.88 -3.49 -2.06
C GLU A 28 -2.66 -3.12 -0.79
N ALA A 29 -1.93 -2.86 0.31
CA ALA A 29 -2.53 -2.18 1.44
C ALA A 29 -2.87 -0.78 0.95
N HIS A 30 -4.17 -0.44 0.90
CA HIS A 30 -4.65 0.88 0.53
C HIS A 30 -3.75 1.94 1.18
N LYS A 31 -3.01 2.69 0.35
CA LYS A 31 -2.04 3.66 0.85
C LYS A 31 -2.77 4.61 1.81
N THR A 32 -2.11 4.99 2.90
CA THR A 32 -2.69 5.96 3.84
C THR A 32 -2.03 7.31 3.65
N PHE A 33 -2.83 8.33 3.37
CA PHE A 33 -2.42 9.71 3.25
C PHE A 33 -2.69 10.43 4.58
N TYR A 34 -1.63 10.98 5.18
CA TYR A 34 -1.70 11.76 6.41
C TYR A 34 -1.50 13.24 6.09
N LEU A 35 -2.39 14.09 6.56
CA LEU A 35 -2.30 15.54 6.42
C LEU A 35 -2.58 16.21 7.76
N LEU A 36 -1.66 17.08 8.16
CA LEU A 36 -1.77 17.87 9.38
C LEU A 36 -1.74 19.35 8.99
N SER A 37 -2.90 20.01 9.06
CA SER A 37 -3.10 21.38 8.58
C SER A 37 -2.92 22.39 9.73
N HIS A 38 -2.23 23.50 9.49
CA HIS A 38 -1.93 24.49 10.54
C HIS A 38 -3.06 25.49 10.85
N GLY A 39 -4.17 25.41 10.10
CA GLY A 39 -5.39 26.12 10.44
C GLY A 39 -6.12 25.56 11.65
N GLY A 40 -7.34 26.06 11.85
CA GLY A 40 -8.27 25.54 12.85
C GLY A 40 -9.67 25.31 12.28
N PRO A 41 -10.58 24.73 13.09
CA PRO A 41 -11.94 24.39 12.68
C PRO A 41 -12.83 25.62 12.41
N SER A 42 -12.32 26.83 12.61
CA SER A 42 -13.00 28.10 12.29
C SER A 42 -12.40 28.84 11.10
N ASP A 43 -11.29 28.36 10.53
CA ASP A 43 -10.64 28.99 9.38
C ASP A 43 -11.23 28.43 8.07
N ALA A 44 -11.99 29.25 7.36
CA ALA A 44 -12.67 28.88 6.14
C ALA A 44 -11.74 28.31 5.05
N PHE A 45 -10.52 28.85 4.94
CA PHE A 45 -9.55 28.35 3.97
C PHE A 45 -9.13 26.92 4.29
N TRP A 46 -8.79 26.65 5.56
CA TRP A 46 -8.30 25.32 5.94
C TRP A 46 -9.40 24.27 5.99
N ILE A 47 -10.64 24.67 6.25
CA ILE A 47 -11.81 23.79 6.13
C ILE A 47 -11.96 23.32 4.68
N ASP A 48 -11.96 24.25 3.71
CA ASP A 48 -12.14 23.92 2.30
C ASP A 48 -10.94 23.13 1.74
N TRP A 49 -9.72 23.50 2.13
CA TRP A 49 -8.51 22.75 1.82
C TRP A 49 -8.59 21.28 2.28
N ASN A 50 -8.97 21.06 3.54
CA ASN A 50 -9.10 19.71 4.10
C ASN A 50 -10.22 18.91 3.40
N ALA A 51 -11.32 19.57 3.01
CA ALA A 51 -12.39 18.95 2.24
C ALA A 51 -11.93 18.53 0.83
N GLY A 52 -11.17 19.39 0.15
CA GLY A 52 -10.57 19.09 -1.15
C GLY A 52 -9.59 17.92 -1.09
N ALA A 53 -8.72 17.89 -0.07
CA ALA A 53 -7.80 16.78 0.17
C ALA A 53 -8.54 15.46 0.46
N THR A 54 -9.62 15.51 1.23
CA THR A 54 -10.48 14.34 1.48
C THR A 54 -11.08 13.80 0.17
N LYS A 55 -11.61 14.69 -0.68
CA LYS A 55 -12.19 14.31 -1.97
C LYS A 55 -11.14 13.69 -2.92
N ALA A 56 -9.91 14.19 -2.90
CA ALA A 56 -8.82 13.60 -3.67
C ALA A 56 -8.47 12.19 -3.18
N CYS A 57 -8.47 11.95 -1.86
CA CYS A 57 -8.28 10.62 -1.29
C CYS A 57 -9.33 9.62 -1.80
N ASP A 58 -10.61 10.02 -1.86
CA ASP A 58 -11.70 9.18 -2.36
C ASP A 58 -11.48 8.79 -3.83
N GLN A 59 -11.08 9.75 -4.67
CA GLN A 59 -10.78 9.52 -6.08
C GLN A 59 -9.60 8.57 -6.29
N LEU A 60 -8.58 8.66 -5.42
CA LEU A 60 -7.38 7.84 -5.46
C LEU A 60 -7.54 6.50 -4.74
N LYS A 61 -8.69 6.24 -4.09
CA LYS A 61 -8.97 5.03 -3.30
C LYS A 61 -7.95 4.78 -2.19
N VAL A 62 -7.44 5.84 -1.59
CA VAL A 62 -6.48 5.80 -0.47
C VAL A 62 -7.19 6.10 0.85
N THR A 63 -6.66 5.58 1.96
CA THR A 63 -7.16 5.93 3.30
C THR A 63 -6.71 7.35 3.64
N CYS A 64 -7.60 8.20 4.11
CA CYS A 64 -7.27 9.58 4.48
C CYS A 64 -7.27 9.77 6.00
N LYS A 65 -6.23 10.41 6.53
CA LYS A 65 -6.07 10.80 7.94
C LYS A 65 -5.73 12.29 8.00
N ILE A 66 -6.76 13.13 8.00
CA ILE A 66 -6.62 14.59 7.95
C ILE A 66 -7.07 15.17 9.29
N SER A 67 -6.26 16.04 9.87
CA SER A 67 -6.60 16.80 11.08
C SER A 67 -6.01 18.21 11.04
N PHE A 68 -6.55 19.09 11.89
CA PHE A 68 -5.86 20.33 12.26
C PHE A 68 -4.72 20.02 13.24
N SER A 69 -3.71 20.88 13.29
CA SER A 69 -2.56 20.75 14.20
C SER A 69 -2.84 21.22 15.62
N GLY A 70 -3.96 21.92 15.84
CA GLY A 70 -4.34 22.56 17.11
C GLY A 70 -5.71 22.12 17.60
#